data_AF-A0A7X7TMF8-F1
#
_entry.id   AF-A0A7X7TMF8-F1
#
_cell.length_a   1.000
_cell.length_b   1.000
_cell.length_c   1.000
_cell.angle_alpha   90.00
_cell.angle_beta   90.00
_cell.angle_gamma   90.00
#
_symmetry.space_group_name_H-M   'P 1'
#
loop_
_entity.id
_entity.type
_entity.pdbx_description
1 polymer ?
#
loop_
_entity_poly.entity_id
_entity_poly.type
_entity_poly.pdbx_seq_one_letter_code
_entity_poly.pdbx_strand_id
1 'polypeptide(L)'
;MKNGRPRVIIGGGGTGGHVFPAISIANAIKKRWYDAEILFVGAQDRMEMERVPAAGYRIVGLPVSGFDRKHLLKNIVVAIKLLKSMYMANKIIADFKPDVVVGVGGYASGPILRAAASKGIPTLIQEQNSYPGVTNKMLADKAVKICVAYEGLEKYFPKEKIVITGNPCRQDLTVS
;
A
#
# COMPACT_ATOMS: atom_id res chain seq x y z
N MET A 1 -18.62 -5.76 5.12
CA MET A 1 -18.65 -4.92 3.90
C MET A 1 -20.05 -4.33 3.80
N LYS A 2 -20.18 -3.02 3.63
CA LYS A 2 -21.50 -2.40 3.48
C LYS A 2 -22.04 -2.73 2.07
N ASN A 3 -23.20 -3.38 1.99
CA ASN A 3 -24.01 -3.58 0.78
C ASN A 3 -23.36 -4.33 -0.41
N GLY A 4 -22.38 -5.21 -0.17
CA GLY A 4 -21.75 -6.01 -1.24
C GLY A 4 -20.77 -5.26 -2.15
N ARG A 5 -20.55 -3.96 -1.91
CA ARG A 5 -19.67 -3.08 -2.68
C ARG A 5 -18.44 -2.68 -1.86
N PRO A 6 -17.33 -3.43 -1.94
CA PRO A 6 -16.18 -3.12 -1.10
C PRO A 6 -15.52 -1.82 -1.53
N ARG A 7 -15.19 -0.98 -0.55
CA ARG A 7 -14.45 0.27 -0.75
C ARG A 7 -13.02 0.05 -0.26
N VAL A 8 -12.07 0.02 -1.20
CA VAL A 8 -10.69 -0.40 -0.94
C VAL A 8 -9.74 0.74 -1.23
N ILE A 9 -8.85 1.02 -0.27
CA ILE A 9 -7.68 1.84 -0.55
C ILE A 9 -6.47 0.94 -0.79
N ILE A 10 -5.71 1.23 -1.85
CA ILE A 10 -4.43 0.58 -2.12
C ILE A 10 -3.32 1.63 -2.03
N GLY A 11 -2.57 1.55 -0.94
CA GLY A 11 -1.44 2.42 -0.65
C GLY A 11 -0.12 1.81 -1.12
N GLY A 12 0.75 2.65 -1.68
CA GLY A 12 2.13 2.28 -1.96
C GLY A 12 2.66 2.83 -3.27
N GLY A 13 3.86 2.41 -3.65
CA GLY A 13 4.50 2.85 -4.89
C GLY A 13 5.99 3.14 -4.74
N GLY A 14 6.49 4.09 -5.54
CA GLY A 14 7.88 4.51 -5.58
C GLY A 14 8.81 3.69 -6.50
N THR A 15 8.44 2.45 -6.84
CA THR A 15 9.12 1.58 -7.81
C THR A 15 8.10 0.71 -8.57
N GLY A 16 8.47 0.18 -9.73
CA GLY A 16 7.62 -0.75 -10.49
C GLY A 16 7.23 -2.01 -9.71
N GLY A 17 8.14 -2.50 -8.84
CA GLY A 17 7.91 -3.67 -7.99
C GLY A 17 6.79 -3.52 -6.95
N HIS A 18 6.36 -2.29 -6.64
CA HIS A 18 5.17 -2.06 -5.81
C HIS A 18 3.96 -1.68 -6.67
N VAL A 19 4.16 -0.87 -7.71
CA VAL A 19 3.07 -0.32 -8.54
C VAL A 19 2.32 -1.42 -9.30
N PHE A 20 3.04 -2.36 -9.92
CA PHE A 20 2.39 -3.41 -10.70
C PHE A 20 1.60 -4.39 -9.82
N PRO A 21 2.14 -4.90 -8.68
CA PRO A 21 1.34 -5.69 -7.76
C PRO A 21 0.11 -4.98 -7.22
N ALA A 22 0.20 -3.67 -6.94
CA ALA A 22 -0.96 -2.89 -6.52
C ALA A 22 -2.07 -2.87 -7.58
N ILE A 23 -1.71 -2.68 -8.86
CA ILE A 23 -2.65 -2.75 -9.98
C ILE A 23 -3.22 -4.17 -10.14
N SER A 24 -2.39 -5.20 -10.04
CA SER A 24 -2.84 -6.60 -10.10
C SER A 24 -3.86 -6.92 -9.01
N ILE A 25 -3.64 -6.45 -7.78
CA ILE A 25 -4.59 -6.58 -6.66
C ILE A 25 -5.90 -5.85 -7.00
N ALA A 26 -5.83 -4.62 -7.49
CA ALA A 26 -7.02 -3.85 -7.87
C ALA A 26 -7.85 -4.54 -8.96
N ASN A 27 -7.17 -5.07 -9.98
CA ASN A 27 -7.79 -5.82 -11.07
C ASN A 27 -8.48 -7.09 -10.56
N ALA A 28 -7.82 -7.84 -9.67
CA ALA A 28 -8.39 -9.04 -9.06
C ALA A 28 -9.63 -8.71 -8.20
N ILE A 29 -9.60 -7.61 -7.44
CA ILE A 29 -10.76 -7.13 -6.67
C ILE A 29 -11.90 -6.77 -7.63
N LYS A 30 -11.65 -6.01 -8.69
CA LYS A 30 -12.67 -5.64 -9.70
C LYS A 30 -13.24 -6.85 -10.43
N LYS A 31 -12.44 -7.88 -10.70
CA LYS A 31 -12.90 -9.13 -11.32
C LYS A 31 -13.89 -9.88 -10.42
N ARG A 32 -13.69 -9.85 -9.11
CA ARG A 32 -14.56 -10.50 -8.12
C ARG A 32 -15.76 -9.66 -7.71
N TRP A 33 -15.57 -8.34 -7.62
CA TRP A 33 -16.57 -7.35 -7.25
C TRP A 33 -16.51 -6.19 -8.23
N TYR A 34 -17.29 -6.29 -9.31
CA TYR A 34 -17.29 -5.34 -10.42
C TYR A 34 -17.54 -3.89 -9.97
N ASP A 35 -18.41 -3.72 -8.97
CA ASP A 35 -18.82 -2.43 -8.41
C ASP A 35 -17.97 -1.97 -7.21
N ALA A 36 -16.84 -2.65 -6.93
CA ALA A 36 -15.90 -2.20 -5.90
C ALA A 36 -15.38 -0.78 -6.18
N GLU A 37 -15.35 0.08 -5.17
CA GLU A 37 -14.70 1.38 -5.27
C GLU A 37 -13.24 1.24 -4.86
N ILE A 38 -12.31 1.61 -5.73
CA ILE A 38 -10.87 1.51 -5.47
C ILE A 38 -10.24 2.89 -5.58
N LEU A 39 -9.50 3.27 -4.53
CA LEU A 39 -8.70 4.49 -4.50
C LEU A 39 -7.24 4.13 -4.23
N PHE A 40 -6.35 4.58 -5.11
CA PHE A 40 -4.92 4.46 -4.87
C PHE A 40 -4.40 5.65 -4.08
N VAL A 41 -3.40 5.41 -3.24
CA VAL A 41 -2.65 6.44 -2.53
C VAL A 41 -1.17 6.22 -2.76
N GLY A 42 -0.57 7.14 -3.50
CA GLY A 42 0.82 7.06 -3.98
C GLY A 42 1.71 8.17 -3.45
N ALA A 43 3.00 8.13 -3.78
CA ALA A 43 3.88 9.25 -3.56
C ALA A 43 3.73 10.25 -4.73
N GLN A 44 3.61 11.53 -4.40
CA GLN A 44 3.54 12.60 -5.40
C GLN A 44 4.82 12.62 -6.24
N ASP A 45 4.70 12.98 -7.52
CA ASP A 45 5.82 13.12 -8.47
C ASP A 45 6.58 11.81 -8.72
N ARG A 46 5.89 10.67 -8.62
CA ARG A 46 6.44 9.33 -8.87
C ARG A 46 5.60 8.58 -9.91
N MET A 47 6.17 7.52 -10.46
CA MET A 47 5.61 6.79 -11.61
C MET A 47 4.18 6.27 -11.40
N GLU A 48 3.79 5.98 -10.15
CA GLU A 48 2.41 5.58 -9.83
C GLU A 48 1.37 6.62 -10.26
N MET A 49 1.73 7.91 -10.25
CA MET A 49 0.84 9.01 -10.65
C MET A 49 0.48 8.97 -12.14
N GLU A 50 1.25 8.25 -12.95
CA GLU A 50 0.96 8.03 -14.38
C GLU A 50 0.41 6.63 -14.63
N ARG A 51 1.04 5.60 -14.03
CA ARG A 51 0.72 4.19 -14.29
C ARG A 51 -0.64 3.78 -13.74
N VAL A 52 -1.05 4.32 -12.59
CA VAL A 52 -2.33 3.97 -11.97
C VAL A 52 -3.51 4.59 -12.74
N PRO A 53 -3.48 5.88 -13.14
CA PRO A 53 -4.49 6.43 -14.04
C PRO A 53 -4.54 5.73 -15.40
N ALA A 54 -3.38 5.37 -15.97
CA ALA A 54 -3.34 4.60 -17.22
C ALA A 54 -3.99 3.20 -17.10
N ALA A 55 -4.04 2.63 -15.90
CA ALA A 55 -4.75 1.39 -15.60
C ALA A 55 -6.25 1.61 -15.28
N GLY A 56 -6.75 2.85 -15.36
CA GLY A 56 -8.16 3.19 -15.14
C GLY A 56 -8.55 3.46 -13.69
N TYR A 57 -7.57 3.68 -12.80
CA TYR A 57 -7.81 3.89 -11.37
C TYR A 57 -7.55 5.31 -10.91
N ARG A 58 -8.35 5.78 -9.94
CA ARG A 58 -8.13 7.05 -9.25
C ARG A 58 -6.95 6.95 -8.30
N ILE A 59 -6.13 7.98 -8.25
CA ILE A 59 -4.98 8.07 -7.33
C ILE A 59 -4.93 9.43 -6.64
N VAL A 60 -4.54 9.45 -5.37
CA VAL A 60 -4.18 10.65 -4.61
C VAL A 60 -2.70 10.58 -4.23
N GLY A 61 -1.96 11.65 -4.53
CA GLY A 61 -0.55 11.77 -4.18
C GLY A 61 -0.36 12.31 -2.76
N LEU A 62 0.49 11.65 -1.97
CA LEU A 62 1.00 12.16 -0.72
C LEU A 62 2.38 12.78 -0.94
N PRO A 63 2.69 13.93 -0.33
CA PRO A 63 4.02 14.52 -0.38
C PRO A 63 4.98 13.75 0.54
N VAL A 64 5.32 12.51 0.18
CA VAL A 64 6.25 11.63 0.90
C VAL A 64 7.51 11.38 0.07
N SER A 65 8.63 11.19 0.75
CA SER A 65 9.91 10.83 0.14
C SER A 65 10.75 10.00 1.09
N GLY A 66 11.77 9.33 0.56
CA GLY A 66 12.73 8.60 1.39
C GLY A 66 13.62 9.51 2.21
N PHE A 67 14.06 9.01 3.37
CA PHE A 67 15.08 9.67 4.17
C PHE A 67 16.43 9.62 3.45
N ASP A 68 17.08 10.76 3.40
CA ASP A 68 18.41 10.90 2.84
C ASP A 68 19.44 10.58 3.93
N ARG A 69 20.14 9.45 3.77
CA ARG A 69 21.15 9.00 4.74
C ARG A 69 22.42 9.88 4.74
N LYS A 70 22.66 10.66 3.68
CA LYS A 70 23.86 11.48 3.53
C LYS A 70 23.62 12.93 3.96
N HIS A 71 22.38 13.41 3.89
CA HIS A 71 22.05 14.81 4.17
C HIS A 71 21.01 14.95 5.30
N LEU A 72 21.50 14.96 6.54
CA LEU A 72 20.66 15.04 7.75
C LEU A 72 19.74 16.28 7.77
N LEU A 73 20.21 17.43 7.28
CA LEU A 73 19.38 18.65 7.22
C LEU A 73 18.19 18.52 6.25
N LYS A 74 18.34 17.79 5.15
CA LYS A 74 17.23 17.51 4.21
C LYS A 74 16.15 16.65 4.86
N ASN A 75 16.48 15.88 5.89
CA ASN A 75 15.51 15.05 6.60
C ASN A 75 14.51 15.86 7.43
N ILE A 76 14.79 17.13 7.75
CA ILE A 76 13.80 18.03 8.35
C ILE A 76 12.63 18.25 7.38
N VAL A 77 12.95 18.51 6.11
CA VAL A 77 11.94 18.67 5.05
C VAL A 77 11.17 17.36 4.85
N VAL A 78 11.85 16.21 4.88
CA VAL A 78 11.21 14.88 4.82
C VAL A 78 10.26 14.67 6.00
N ALA A 79 10.63 15.09 7.20
CA ALA A 79 9.78 14.99 8.38
C ALA A 79 8.52 15.87 8.27
N ILE A 80 8.65 17.12 7.81
CA ILE A 80 7.50 18.00 7.55
C ILE A 80 6.57 17.39 6.50
N LYS A 81 7.14 16.89 5.41
CA LYS A 81 6.44 16.15 4.35
C LYS A 81 5.68 14.94 4.90
N LEU A 82 6.30 14.18 5.78
CA LEU A 82 5.69 13.03 6.45
C LEU A 82 4.51 13.46 7.34
N LEU A 83 4.66 14.50 8.17
CA LEU A 83 3.58 15.02 9.01
C LEU A 83 2.39 15.50 8.17
N LYS A 84 2.65 16.24 7.08
CA LYS A 84 1.61 16.65 6.13
C LYS A 84 0.91 15.43 5.52
N SER A 85 1.68 14.41 5.15
CA SER A 85 1.14 13.16 4.59
C SER A 85 0.30 12.38 5.59
N MET A 86 0.65 12.41 6.88
CA MET A 86 -0.17 11.83 7.96
C MET A 86 -1.52 12.55 8.10
N TYR A 87 -1.53 13.88 8.03
CA TYR A 87 -2.78 14.67 8.05
C TYR A 87 -3.64 14.35 6.82
N MET A 88 -3.05 14.35 5.62
CA MET A 88 -3.74 14.02 4.38
C MET A 88 -4.29 12.59 4.39
N ALA A 89 -3.52 11.61 4.87
CA ALA A 89 -3.97 10.23 5.00
C ALA A 89 -5.20 10.12 5.91
N ASN A 90 -5.24 10.82 7.03
CA ASN A 90 -6.41 10.84 7.91
C ASN A 90 -7.65 11.42 7.22
N LYS A 91 -7.48 12.51 6.45
CA LYS A 91 -8.56 13.10 5.65
C LYS A 91 -9.05 12.15 4.58
N ILE A 92 -8.14 11.51 3.82
CA ILE A 92 -8.48 10.50 2.81
C ILE A 92 -9.30 9.38 3.43
N ILE A 93 -8.90 8.84 4.58
CA ILE A 93 -9.67 7.79 5.26
C ILE A 93 -11.06 8.29 5.69
N ALA A 94 -11.15 9.52 6.21
CA ALA A 94 -12.43 10.09 6.65
C ALA A 94 -13.41 10.35 5.49
N ASP A 95 -12.90 10.80 4.35
CA ASP A 95 -13.68 11.12 3.16
C ASP A 95 -14.06 9.85 2.39
N PHE A 96 -13.07 8.96 2.17
CA PHE A 96 -13.27 7.73 1.41
C PHE A 96 -13.95 6.63 2.23
N LYS A 97 -13.85 6.62 3.56
CA LYS A 97 -14.48 5.60 4.45
C LYS A 97 -14.29 4.15 3.94
N PRO A 98 -13.04 3.68 3.77
CA PRO A 98 -12.78 2.35 3.24
C PRO A 98 -13.26 1.24 4.19
N ASP A 99 -13.64 0.10 3.62
CA ASP A 99 -13.83 -1.15 4.35
C ASP A 99 -12.49 -1.82 4.68
N VAL A 100 -11.48 -1.64 3.83
CA VAL A 100 -10.14 -2.25 3.98
C VAL A 100 -9.07 -1.41 3.29
N VAL A 101 -7.85 -1.41 3.83
CA VAL A 101 -6.69 -0.75 3.23
C VAL A 101 -5.55 -1.74 3.00
N VAL A 102 -5.07 -1.83 1.77
CA VAL A 102 -3.95 -2.67 1.36
C VAL A 102 -2.71 -1.81 1.20
N GLY A 103 -1.60 -2.19 1.80
CA GLY A 103 -0.30 -1.55 1.59
C GLY A 103 0.66 -2.48 0.88
N VAL A 104 1.22 -2.03 -0.22
CA VAL A 104 2.14 -2.83 -1.06
C VAL A 104 3.61 -2.45 -0.85
N GLY A 105 3.93 -1.69 0.20
CA GLY A 105 5.26 -1.11 0.41
C GLY A 105 5.41 0.31 -0.18
N GLY A 106 6.62 0.87 -0.09
CA GLY A 106 6.90 2.26 -0.47
C GLY A 106 6.47 3.31 0.56
N TYR A 107 6.94 4.54 0.38
CA TYR A 107 6.78 5.60 1.39
C TYR A 107 5.32 6.03 1.63
N ALA A 108 4.46 5.90 0.62
CA ALA A 108 3.04 6.24 0.73
C ALA A 108 2.23 5.22 1.55
N SER A 109 2.66 3.95 1.59
CA SER A 109 2.01 2.91 2.41
C SER A 109 2.03 3.24 3.90
N GLY A 110 3.09 3.90 4.37
CA GLY A 110 3.28 4.22 5.79
C GLY A 110 2.13 5.04 6.37
N PRO A 111 1.91 6.28 5.88
CA PRO A 111 0.86 7.15 6.40
C PRO A 111 -0.54 6.57 6.28
N ILE A 112 -0.87 5.96 5.14
CA ILE A 112 -2.24 5.50 4.86
C ILE A 112 -2.62 4.26 5.68
N LEU A 113 -1.72 3.28 5.82
CA LEU A 113 -1.94 2.11 6.68
C LEU A 113 -2.02 2.52 8.14
N ARG A 114 -1.16 3.44 8.60
CA ARG A 114 -1.19 3.93 9.98
C ARG A 114 -2.49 4.64 10.29
N ALA A 115 -2.96 5.51 9.39
CA ALA A 115 -4.24 6.21 9.55
C ALA A 115 -5.42 5.22 9.60
N ALA A 116 -5.45 4.22 8.72
CA ALA A 116 -6.47 3.17 8.71
C ALA A 116 -6.47 2.36 10.02
N ALA A 117 -5.30 1.86 10.43
CA ALA A 117 -5.15 1.08 11.66
C ALA A 117 -5.56 1.88 12.91
N SER A 118 -5.23 3.17 12.97
CA SER A 118 -5.62 4.03 14.10
C SER A 118 -7.13 4.24 14.24
N LYS A 119 -7.89 4.01 13.17
CA LYS A 119 -9.36 4.10 13.11
C LYS A 119 -10.04 2.73 13.18
N GLY A 120 -9.29 1.66 13.46
CA GLY A 120 -9.83 0.29 13.52
C GLY A 120 -10.24 -0.29 12.17
N ILE A 121 -9.82 0.32 11.05
CA ILE A 121 -10.08 -0.20 9.71
C ILE A 121 -9.09 -1.33 9.44
N PRO A 122 -9.52 -2.52 8.99
CA PRO A 122 -8.63 -3.64 8.76
C PRO A 122 -7.60 -3.29 7.68
N THR A 123 -6.35 -3.64 7.96
CA THR A 123 -5.24 -3.40 7.05
C THR A 123 -4.58 -4.70 6.62
N LEU A 124 -4.16 -4.77 5.36
CA LEU A 124 -3.43 -5.89 4.77
C LEU A 124 -2.11 -5.38 4.20
N ILE A 125 -1.04 -6.15 4.37
CA ILE A 125 0.26 -5.87 3.76
C ILE A 125 0.53 -6.90 2.67
N GLN A 126 1.04 -6.45 1.52
CA GLN A 126 1.66 -7.29 0.50
C GLN A 126 3.16 -7.02 0.50
N GLU A 127 3.96 -8.05 0.77
CA GLU A 127 5.43 -8.01 0.70
C GLU A 127 5.92 -8.83 -0.49
N GLN A 128 6.60 -8.15 -1.42
CA GLN A 128 7.07 -8.71 -2.68
C GLN A 128 8.50 -9.21 -2.62
N ASN A 129 9.25 -8.83 -1.59
CA ASN A 129 10.69 -9.06 -1.49
C ASN A 129 11.01 -10.17 -0.49
N SER A 130 12.15 -10.83 -0.68
CA SER A 130 12.70 -11.79 0.29
C SER A 130 13.25 -11.11 1.56
N TYR A 131 13.50 -9.81 1.50
CA TYR A 131 13.82 -8.96 2.64
C TYR A 131 12.82 -7.81 2.73
N PRO A 132 12.05 -7.73 3.82
CA PRO A 132 10.93 -6.83 3.87
C PRO A 132 11.33 -5.37 4.01
N GLY A 133 10.55 -4.51 3.36
CA GLY A 133 10.72 -3.06 3.45
C GLY A 133 10.54 -2.56 4.88
N VAL A 134 11.23 -1.47 5.23
CA VAL A 134 11.15 -0.86 6.57
C VAL A 134 9.70 -0.50 6.92
N THR A 135 8.95 0.06 5.96
CA THR A 135 7.53 0.40 6.15
C THR A 135 6.67 -0.80 6.48
N ASN A 136 6.86 -1.92 5.78
CA ASN A 136 6.09 -3.15 6.03
C ASN A 136 6.41 -3.73 7.41
N LYS A 137 7.70 -3.77 7.78
CA LYS A 137 8.14 -4.19 9.13
C LYS A 137 7.50 -3.34 10.23
N MET A 138 7.51 -2.01 10.09
CA MET A 138 6.96 -1.10 11.09
C MET A 138 5.44 -1.23 11.29
N LEU A 139 4.72 -1.79 10.31
CA LEU A 139 3.26 -1.85 10.32
C LEU A 139 2.72 -3.28 10.44
N ALA A 140 3.59 -4.28 10.47
CA ALA A 140 3.23 -5.70 10.57
C ALA A 140 2.33 -6.01 11.77
N ASP A 141 2.64 -5.42 12.93
CA ASP A 141 1.87 -5.64 14.16
C ASP A 141 0.44 -5.09 14.08
N LYS A 142 0.20 -4.11 13.20
CA LYS A 142 -1.13 -3.50 13.01
C LYS A 142 -1.90 -4.11 11.85
N ALA A 143 -1.22 -4.80 10.94
CA ALA A 143 -1.86 -5.55 9.87
C ALA A 143 -2.67 -6.74 10.44
N VAL A 144 -3.81 -7.01 9.80
CA VAL A 144 -4.63 -8.20 10.07
C VAL A 144 -4.00 -9.42 9.42
N LYS A 145 -3.54 -9.28 8.17
CA LYS A 145 -2.81 -10.30 7.42
C LYS A 145 -1.67 -9.67 6.61
N ILE A 146 -0.64 -10.48 6.38
CA ILE A 146 0.56 -10.13 5.64
C ILE A 146 0.75 -11.18 4.56
N CYS A 147 0.42 -10.81 3.32
CA CYS A 147 0.61 -11.63 2.14
C CYS A 147 2.07 -11.54 1.71
N VAL A 148 2.74 -12.68 1.61
CA VAL A 148 4.17 -12.76 1.29
C VAL A 148 4.43 -13.57 0.03
N ALA A 149 5.47 -13.17 -0.70
CA ALA A 149 5.92 -13.87 -1.90
C ALA A 149 6.91 -15.02 -1.61
N TYR A 150 7.59 -15.00 -0.47
CA TYR A 150 8.67 -15.93 -0.13
C TYR A 150 8.52 -16.52 1.27
N GLU A 151 9.10 -17.70 1.48
CA GLU A 151 9.24 -18.34 2.80
C GLU A 151 10.32 -17.66 3.66
N GLY A 152 10.34 -17.97 4.96
CA GLY A 152 11.35 -17.47 5.89
C GLY A 152 11.13 -16.03 6.35
N LEU A 153 9.96 -15.44 6.09
CA LEU A 153 9.63 -14.07 6.50
C LEU A 153 9.06 -13.99 7.93
N GLU A 154 8.82 -15.12 8.59
CA GLU A 154 8.42 -15.22 10.01
C GLU A 154 9.48 -14.68 10.98
N LYS A 155 10.74 -14.53 10.53
CA LYS A 155 11.77 -13.80 11.29
C LYS A 155 11.54 -12.28 11.34
N TYR A 156 10.67 -11.74 10.50
CA TYR A 156 10.38 -10.30 10.41
C TYR A 156 8.92 -9.96 10.72
N PHE A 157 8.00 -10.91 10.58
CA PHE A 157 6.57 -10.71 10.72
C PHE A 157 5.95 -11.75 11.65
N PRO A 158 4.84 -11.42 12.35
CA PRO A 158 4.15 -12.39 13.21
C PRO A 158 3.64 -13.59 12.40
N LYS A 159 4.07 -14.79 12.75
CA LYS A 159 3.85 -16.03 11.97
C LYS A 159 2.37 -16.28 11.67
N GLU A 160 1.49 -16.03 12.64
CA GLU A 160 0.04 -16.22 12.57
C GLU A 160 -0.66 -15.24 11.60
N LYS A 161 0.01 -14.17 11.20
CA LYS A 161 -0.49 -13.17 10.25
C LYS A 161 -0.02 -13.43 8.83
N ILE A 162 1.03 -14.23 8.65
CA ILE A 162 1.61 -14.51 7.35
C ILE A 162 0.68 -15.42 6.53
N VAL A 163 0.53 -15.09 5.25
CA VAL A 163 -0.10 -15.93 4.24
C VAL A 163 0.82 -15.95 3.02
N ILE A 164 1.30 -17.13 2.63
CA ILE A 164 2.12 -17.27 1.42
C ILE A 164 1.18 -17.21 0.20
N THR A 165 1.27 -16.14 -0.57
CA THR A 165 0.42 -15.89 -1.74
C THR A 165 1.20 -15.83 -3.04
N GLY A 166 2.53 -15.72 -2.98
CA GLY A 166 3.34 -15.34 -4.13
C GLY A 166 3.20 -13.84 -4.46
N ASN A 167 3.79 -13.44 -5.59
CA ASN A 167 3.69 -12.08 -6.10
C ASN A 167 2.46 -11.90 -7.01
N PRO A 168 1.64 -10.85 -6.81
CA PRO A 168 0.53 -10.54 -7.71
C PRO A 168 1.02 -10.18 -9.12
N CYS A 169 0.97 -11.14 -10.02
CA CYS A 169 1.34 -10.96 -11.43
C CYS A 169 0.15 -10.53 -12.28
N ARG A 170 0.44 -9.92 -13.44
CA ARG A 170 -0.59 -9.68 -14.45
C ARG A 170 -1.01 -11.00 -15.10
N GLN A 171 -2.27 -11.12 -15.50
CA GLN A 171 -2.81 -12.36 -16.09
C GLN A 171 -2.25 -12.67 -17.49
N ASP A 172 -1.66 -11.69 -18.17
CA ASP A 172 -0.96 -11.80 -19.46
C ASP A 172 0.50 -12.26 -19.33
N LEU A 173 1.05 -12.32 -18.11
CA LEU A 173 2.36 -12.90 -17.86
C LEU A 173 2.22 -14.42 -17.65
N THR A 174 2.07 -15.17 -18.74
CA THR A 174 2.34 -16.61 -18.71
C THR A 174 3.82 -16.81 -18.46
N VAL A 175 4.18 -17.20 -17.24
CA VAL A 175 5.48 -17.80 -16.96
C VAL A 175 5.44 -19.19 -17.59
N SER A 176 6.19 -19.36 -18.69
CA SER A 176 6.43 -20.67 -19.31
C SER A 176 7.41 -21.48 -18.47
#